data_AF-A0AB94IBS6-F1
#
_entry.id   AF-A0AB94IBS6-F1
#
_cell.length_a   1.000
_cell.length_b   1.000
_cell.length_c   1.000
_cell.angle_alpha   90.00
_cell.angle_beta   90.00
_cell.angle_gamma   90.00
#
_symmetry.space_group_name_H-M   'P 1'
#
loop_
_entity.id
_entity.type
_entity.pdbx_description
1 polymer ?
#
loop_
_entity_poly.entity_id
_entity_poly.type
_entity_poly.pdbx_seq_one_letter_code
_entity_poly.pdbx_strand_id
1 'polypeptide(L)'
;MRVDKWGHADVNGVQKGYISVRNPATGKCYKKQAETTFFPERWSKRQTEMEIKSPFGNSTPKVDEPEKWIGTSSSGMKIGGFYKKTNGTGATAWSIYQGKNR
;
A
#
# COMPACT_ATOMS: atom_id res chain seq x y z
N MET A 1 -14.88 -3.01 -2.31
CA MET A 1 -14.37 -2.23 -1.16
C MET A 1 -14.87 -0.80 -1.33
N ARG A 2 -15.13 -0.09 -0.23
CA ARG A 2 -15.50 1.32 -0.21
C ARG A 2 -14.56 2.06 0.75
N VAL A 3 -14.21 3.30 0.42
CA VAL A 3 -13.51 4.20 1.35
C VAL A 3 -14.55 4.97 2.12
N ASP A 4 -14.46 4.91 3.45
CA ASP A 4 -15.40 5.53 4.38
C ASP A 4 -14.96 6.95 4.77
N LYS A 5 -13.64 7.17 4.87
CA LYS A 5 -13.04 8.46 5.21
C LYS A 5 -11.65 8.57 4.62
N TRP A 6 -11.36 9.71 3.99
CA TRP A 6 -10.03 10.08 3.52
C TRP A 6 -9.30 10.95 4.54
N GLY A 7 -7.98 10.76 4.63
CA GLY A 7 -7.03 11.66 5.27
C GLY A 7 -6.27 12.50 4.24
N HIS A 8 -5.36 13.34 4.72
CA HIS A 8 -4.53 14.16 3.83
C HIS A 8 -3.39 13.35 3.19
N ALA A 9 -3.10 13.67 1.92
CA ALA A 9 -1.92 13.17 1.24
C ALA A 9 -0.63 13.67 1.90
N ASP A 10 0.42 12.83 1.89
CA ASP A 10 1.79 13.26 2.20
C ASP A 10 2.47 13.92 0.98
N VAL A 11 3.75 14.27 1.15
CA VAL A 11 4.58 14.91 0.12
C VAL A 11 4.71 14.07 -1.17
N ASN A 12 4.54 12.75 -1.09
CA ASN A 12 4.60 11.84 -2.23
C ASN A 12 3.22 11.57 -2.85
N GLY A 13 2.15 12.15 -2.28
CA GLY A 13 0.78 11.91 -2.70
C GLY A 13 0.16 10.66 -2.09
N VAL A 14 0.85 9.99 -1.15
CA VAL A 14 0.29 8.82 -0.44
C VAL A 14 -0.79 9.30 0.50
N GLN A 15 -1.97 8.70 0.41
CA GLN A 15 -3.11 9.03 1.27
C GLN A 15 -3.33 7.95 2.31
N LYS A 16 -3.96 8.35 3.43
CA LYS A 16 -4.49 7.45 4.45
C LYS A 16 -6.01 7.48 4.41
N GLY A 17 -6.65 6.41 4.84
CA GLY A 17 -8.11 6.38 4.96
C GLY A 17 -8.66 5.12 5.62
N TYR A 18 -9.92 5.20 6.00
CA TYR A 18 -10.68 4.07 6.55
C TYR A 18 -11.53 3.43 5.48
N ILE A 19 -11.64 2.10 5.53
CA ILE A 19 -12.28 1.33 4.47
C ILE A 19 -13.29 0.35 5.06
N SER A 20 -14.30 0.06 4.25
CA SER A 20 -15.22 -1.04 4.46
C SER A 20 -15.06 -2.07 3.33
N VAL A 21 -14.95 -3.33 3.71
CA VAL A 21 -14.80 -4.45 2.77
C VAL A 21 -16.12 -5.22 2.75
N ARG A 22 -16.59 -5.54 1.56
CA ARG A 22 -17.81 -6.34 1.37
C ARG A 22 -17.44 -7.81 1.51
N ASN A 23 -18.11 -8.52 2.40
CA ASN A 23 -18.06 -9.97 2.46
C ASN A 23 -18.84 -10.53 1.25
N PRO A 24 -18.21 -11.26 0.32
CA PRO A 24 -18.89 -11.76 -0.88
C PRO A 24 -19.92 -12.86 -0.55
N ALA A 25 -19.68 -13.65 0.50
CA ALA A 25 -20.58 -14.73 0.90
C ALA A 25 -21.87 -14.23 1.56
N THR A 26 -21.80 -13.14 2.32
CA THR A 26 -22.96 -12.59 3.06
C THR A 26 -23.50 -11.29 2.48
N GLY A 27 -22.79 -10.68 1.53
CA GLY A 27 -23.11 -9.38 0.94
C GLY A 27 -22.91 -8.18 1.87
N LYS A 28 -22.67 -8.39 3.18
CA LYS A 28 -22.53 -7.34 4.19
C LYS A 28 -21.17 -6.64 4.12
N CYS A 29 -21.14 -5.33 4.35
CA CYS A 29 -19.91 -4.57 4.52
C CYS A 29 -19.45 -4.60 5.97
N TYR A 30 -18.15 -4.82 6.19
CA TYR A 30 -17.52 -4.70 7.50
C TYR A 30 -16.44 -3.62 7.44
N LYS A 31 -16.46 -2.72 8.44
CA LYS A 31 -15.47 -1.66 8.56
C LYS A 31 -14.17 -2.24 9.09
N LYS A 32 -13.07 -1.95 8.39
CA LYS A 32 -11.73 -2.31 8.85
C LYS A 32 -11.33 -1.34 9.96
N GLN A 33 -10.90 -1.89 11.10
CA GLN A 33 -10.47 -1.07 12.24
C GLN A 33 -9.17 -0.31 11.96
N ALA A 34 -8.26 -0.92 11.21
CA ALA A 34 -6.97 -0.32 10.87
C ALA A 34 -7.10 0.70 9.73
N GLU A 35 -6.44 1.85 9.90
CA GLU A 35 -6.21 2.82 8.85
C GLU A 35 -5.42 2.17 7.70
N THR A 36 -5.81 2.46 6.47
CA THR A 36 -5.22 1.90 5.23
C THR A 36 -4.51 3.00 4.46
N THR A 37 -3.37 2.70 3.86
CA THR A 37 -2.65 3.60 2.97
C THR A 37 -2.99 3.31 1.51
N PHE A 38 -2.96 4.37 0.70
CA PHE A 38 -3.29 4.33 -0.72
C PHE A 38 -2.15 4.93 -1.54
N PHE A 39 -1.90 4.34 -2.70
CA PHE A 39 -1.02 4.94 -3.70
C PHE A 39 -1.62 6.26 -4.19
N PRO A 40 -0.80 7.18 -4.75
CA PRO A 40 -1.29 8.44 -5.29
C PRO A 40 -2.42 8.22 -6.30
N GLU A 41 -3.53 8.93 -6.13
CA GLU A 41 -4.74 8.77 -6.97
C GLU A 41 -4.46 9.00 -8.47
N ARG A 42 -3.52 9.90 -8.78
CA ARG A 42 -3.09 10.22 -10.14
C ARG A 42 -2.31 9.10 -10.83
N TRP A 43 -1.90 8.05 -10.10
CA TRP A 43 -1.14 6.95 -10.70
C TRP A 43 -2.06 6.00 -11.45
N SER A 44 -1.70 5.73 -12.70
CA SER A 44 -2.31 4.61 -13.43
C SER A 44 -1.91 3.28 -12.79
N LYS A 45 -2.72 2.23 -12.99
CA LYS A 45 -2.39 0.87 -12.54
C LYS A 45 -0.99 0.44 -13.02
N ARG A 46 -0.66 0.72 -14.28
CA ARG A 46 0.66 0.42 -14.86
C ARG A 46 1.78 1.18 -14.16
N GLN A 47 1.58 2.45 -13.85
CA GLN A 47 2.55 3.25 -13.11
C GLN A 47 2.79 2.65 -11.71
N THR A 48 1.73 2.33 -10.98
CA THR A 48 1.82 1.69 -9.67
C THR A 48 2.60 0.37 -9.73
N GLU A 49 2.33 -0.48 -10.72
CA GLU A 49 3.07 -1.74 -10.91
C GLU A 49 4.57 -1.52 -11.18
N MET A 50 4.93 -0.52 -12.00
CA MET A 50 6.34 -0.19 -12.26
C MET A 50 7.03 0.34 -11.01
N GLU A 51 6.36 1.23 -10.28
CA GLU A 51 6.86 1.82 -9.03
C GLU A 51 7.00 0.77 -7.92
N ILE A 52 6.26 -0.34 -7.95
CA ILE A 52 6.43 -1.47 -7.02
C ILE A 52 7.57 -2.40 -7.47
N LYS A 53 7.72 -2.66 -8.78
CA LYS A 53 8.72 -3.61 -9.30
C LYS A 53 10.16 -3.18 -8.98
N SER A 54 10.46 -1.89 -9.14
CA SER A 54 11.79 -1.33 -8.88
C SER A 54 12.27 -1.55 -7.43
N PRO A 55 11.51 -1.14 -6.39
CA PRO A 55 11.91 -1.35 -5.01
C PRO A 55 11.88 -2.81 -4.62
N PHE A 56 10.98 -3.63 -5.17
CA PHE A 56 10.96 -5.07 -4.87
C PHE A 56 12.28 -5.76 -5.23
N GLY A 57 12.82 -5.48 -6.43
CA GLY A 57 14.08 -6.08 -6.90
C GLY A 57 15.31 -5.68 -6.09
N ASN A 58 15.28 -4.51 -5.45
CA ASN A 58 16.38 -3.96 -4.64
C ASN A 58 16.01 -3.88 -3.14
N SER A 59 14.98 -4.60 -2.70
CA SER A 59 14.42 -4.45 -1.37
C SER A 59 15.29 -5.12 -0.30
N THR A 60 15.22 -4.59 0.91
CA THR A 60 15.75 -5.26 2.10
C THR A 60 14.62 -5.85 2.93
N PRO A 61 14.84 -6.99 3.62
CA PRO A 61 13.91 -7.49 4.61
C PRO A 61 13.63 -6.43 5.68
N LYS A 62 12.40 -6.38 6.17
CA LYS A 62 12.07 -5.54 7.32
C LYS A 62 12.68 -6.17 8.58
N VAL A 63 13.37 -5.35 9.39
CA VAL A 63 14.21 -5.78 10.52
C VAL A 63 13.52 -6.77 11.48
N ASP A 64 12.22 -6.61 11.72
CA ASP A 64 11.46 -7.46 12.65
C ASP A 64 10.45 -8.40 11.95
N GLU A 65 10.36 -8.33 10.61
CA GLU A 65 9.36 -9.05 9.82
C GLU A 65 10.00 -9.51 8.49
N PRO A 66 10.86 -10.55 8.51
CA PRO A 66 11.67 -10.94 7.36
C PRO A 66 10.85 -11.49 6.18
N GLU A 67 9.58 -11.84 6.39
CA GLU A 67 8.63 -12.17 5.33
C GLU A 67 8.16 -10.92 4.55
N LYS A 68 8.44 -9.73 5.08
CA LYS A 68 8.15 -8.43 4.49
C LYS A 68 9.41 -7.76 4.00
N TRP A 69 9.22 -6.92 3.01
CA TRP A 69 10.27 -6.12 2.42
C TRP A 69 9.90 -4.64 2.46
N ILE A 70 10.92 -3.81 2.47
CA ILE A 70 10.80 -2.36 2.30
C ILE A 70 11.78 -1.92 1.22
N GLY A 71 11.35 -1.00 0.37
CA GLY A 71 12.20 -0.37 -0.63
C GLY A 71 11.71 1.03 -0.98
N THR A 72 12.54 1.76 -1.70
CA THR A 72 12.22 3.09 -2.23
C THR A 72 12.04 2.99 -3.73
N SER A 73 10.91 3.48 -4.26
CA SER A 73 10.64 3.47 -5.68
C SER A 73 11.46 4.52 -6.44
N SER A 74 11.46 4.46 -7.77
CA SER A 74 12.16 5.43 -8.63
C SER A 74 11.70 6.87 -8.40
N SER A 75 10.46 7.07 -7.98
CA SER A 75 9.92 8.39 -7.62
C SER A 75 10.23 8.82 -6.17
N GLY A 76 11.04 8.06 -5.43
CA GLY A 76 11.42 8.38 -4.05
C GLY A 76 10.41 7.92 -2.98
N MET A 77 9.35 7.22 -3.38
CA MET A 77 8.30 6.80 -2.45
C MET A 77 8.69 5.50 -1.73
N LYS A 78 8.51 5.45 -0.41
CA LYS A 78 8.70 4.21 0.35
C LYS A 78 7.52 3.27 0.12
N ILE A 79 7.84 2.02 -0.22
CA ILE A 79 6.89 0.94 -0.49
C ILE A 79 7.30 -0.25 0.37
N GLY A 80 6.31 -0.91 0.96
CA GLY A 80 6.49 -2.21 1.58
C GLY A 80 5.72 -3.28 0.83
N GLY A 81 6.07 -4.54 1.06
CA GLY A 81 5.31 -5.67 0.53
C GLY A 81 5.68 -6.97 1.25
N PHE A 82 5.10 -8.08 0.80
CA PHE A 82 5.45 -9.42 1.27
C PHE A 82 6.29 -10.13 0.21
N TYR A 83 7.33 -10.87 0.63
CA TYR A 83 8.15 -11.67 -0.30
C TYR A 83 7.41 -12.91 -0.79
N LYS A 84 6.61 -13.55 0.07
CA LYS A 84 5.93 -14.81 -0.24
C LYS A 84 4.50 -14.81 0.29
N LYS A 85 3.55 -14.50 -0.58
CA LYS A 85 2.17 -14.99 -0.43
C LYS A 85 1.94 -16.06 -1.49
N THR A 86 1.67 -17.28 -1.06
CA THR A 86 1.13 -18.33 -1.93
C THR A 86 -0.21 -17.81 -2.47
N ASN A 87 -0.27 -17.63 -3.80
CA ASN A 87 -1.37 -16.99 -4.57
C ASN A 87 -1.42 -15.45 -4.58
N GLY A 88 -0.40 -14.77 -4.07
CA GLY A 88 -0.30 -13.30 -4.12
C GLY A 88 0.53 -12.83 -5.30
N THR A 89 -0.12 -12.37 -6.37
CA THR A 89 0.51 -11.45 -7.33
C THR A 89 1.07 -10.21 -6.59
N GLY A 90 1.82 -9.32 -7.26
CA GLY A 90 2.32 -8.05 -6.70
C GLY A 90 1.28 -7.11 -6.02
N ALA A 91 0.02 -7.56 -5.90
CA ALA A 91 -1.10 -6.99 -5.17
C ALA A 91 -0.94 -6.92 -3.63
N THR A 92 0.21 -7.32 -3.07
CA THR A 92 0.44 -7.30 -1.61
C THR A 92 1.38 -6.19 -1.17
N ALA A 93 1.82 -5.34 -2.10
CA ALA A 93 2.57 -4.14 -1.78
C ALA A 93 1.64 -3.03 -1.28
N TRP A 94 2.15 -2.21 -0.36
CA TRP A 94 1.47 -1.04 0.19
C TRP A 94 2.40 0.19 0.16
N SER A 95 1.81 1.36 -0.07
CA SER A 95 2.53 2.62 0.10
C SER A 95 2.76 2.91 1.59
N ILE A 96 3.95 3.40 1.93
CA ILE A 96 4.29 3.78 3.31
C ILE A 96 4.12 5.30 3.41
N TYR A 97 3.11 5.72 4.18
CA TYR A 97 2.85 7.13 4.45
C TYR A 97 3.97 7.75 5.29
N GLN A 98 4.56 8.84 4.83
CA GLN A 98 5.70 9.49 5.47
C GLN A 98 5.33 10.71 6.33
N GLY A 99 4.05 11.11 6.34
CA GLY A 99 3.61 12.33 7.03
C GLY A 99 3.88 13.61 6.25
N LYS A 100 3.38 14.73 6.77
CA LYS A 100 3.88 16.05 6.37
C LYS A 100 5.18 16.27 7.13
N ASN A 101 6.30 16.44 6.42
CA ASN A 101 7.48 17.03 7.03
C ASN A 101 7.04 18.34 7.69
N ARG A 102 7.27 18.45 9.00
CA ARG A 102 7.07 19.68 9.76
C ARG A 102 8.22 20.64 9.47
#